data_AF-A0A0E4HCK4-F1
#
_entry.id   AF-A0A0E4HCK4-F1
#
_cell.length_a   1.000
_cell.length_b   1.000
_cell.length_c   1.000
_cell.angle_alpha   90.00
_cell.angle_beta   90.00
_cell.angle_gamma   90.00
#
_symmetry.space_group_name_H-M   'P 1'
#
loop_
_entity.id
_entity.type
_entity.pdbx_description
1 polymer ?
#
loop_
_entity_poly.entity_id
_entity_poly.type
_entity_poly.pdbx_seq_one_letter_code
_entity_poly.pdbx_strand_id
1 'polypeptide(L)'
;MQVILEPRFQDNRLVGGKYHLASHTIFLYKEEIVRQCCELFGSPLRLKEYIAVVLAHELGHSEDQELELLAAALDRPLTEKQEAEIRLRIEENAWAYAVSLLTEADPTFLRFIMDESLFSYRDRLDRFHIA
;
A
#
# COMPACT_ATOMS: atom_id res chain seq x y z
N MET A 1 -13.87 0.95 -12.17
CA MET A 1 -13.11 0.19 -11.16
C MET A 1 -13.77 -1.14 -10.87
N GLN A 2 -13.00 -2.19 -10.63
CA GLN A 2 -13.45 -3.52 -10.20
C GLN A 2 -12.56 -4.02 -9.04
N VAL A 3 -13.12 -4.79 -8.11
CA VAL A 3 -12.35 -5.52 -7.08
C VAL A 3 -12.40 -7.03 -7.40
N ILE A 4 -11.25 -7.70 -7.40
CA ILE A 4 -11.08 -9.14 -7.63
C ILE A 4 -10.43 -9.78 -6.39
N LEU A 5 -10.92 -10.95 -5.98
CA LEU A 5 -10.46 -11.66 -4.78
C LEU A 5 -9.73 -12.96 -5.14
N GLU A 6 -8.42 -12.87 -5.32
CA GLU A 6 -7.55 -14.01 -5.63
C GLU A 6 -7.15 -14.79 -4.36
N PRO A 7 -6.75 -16.08 -4.47
CA PRO A 7 -6.24 -16.82 -3.31
C PRO A 7 -4.85 -16.33 -2.91
N ARG A 8 -3.96 -16.10 -3.88
CA ARG A 8 -2.55 -15.75 -3.67
C ARG A 8 -1.99 -14.76 -4.69
N PHE A 9 -0.92 -14.06 -4.32
CA PHE A 9 -0.04 -13.38 -5.25
C PHE A 9 0.77 -14.43 -6.05
N GLN A 10 1.11 -14.16 -7.31
CA GLN A 10 1.79 -15.13 -8.20
C GLN A 10 3.31 -15.20 -8.01
N ASP A 11 3.85 -14.52 -7.00
CA ASP A 11 5.26 -14.35 -6.70
C ASP A 11 5.45 -14.40 -5.18
N ASN A 12 6.66 -14.69 -4.70
CA ASN A 12 6.97 -14.94 -3.28
C ASN A 12 6.91 -13.67 -2.39
N ARG A 13 6.29 -12.58 -2.85
CA ARG A 13 6.15 -11.32 -2.12
C ARG A 13 4.85 -11.32 -1.31
N LEU A 14 4.94 -10.96 -0.04
CA LEU A 14 3.79 -10.88 0.87
C LEU A 14 2.99 -9.59 0.60
N VAL A 15 2.11 -9.65 -0.39
CA VAL A 15 1.36 -8.51 -0.93
C VAL A 15 -0.13 -8.75 -0.69
N GLY A 16 -0.73 -8.00 0.24
CA GLY A 16 -2.15 -8.15 0.61
C GLY A 16 -3.11 -7.62 -0.45
N GLY A 17 -2.80 -6.47 -1.05
CA GLY A 17 -3.56 -5.86 -2.14
C GLY A 17 -2.67 -5.41 -3.28
N LYS A 18 -3.27 -5.15 -4.44
CA LYS A 18 -2.63 -4.41 -5.54
C LYS A 18 -3.64 -3.77 -6.48
N TYR A 19 -3.58 -2.45 -6.62
CA TYR A 19 -4.19 -1.71 -7.72
C TYR A 19 -3.39 -1.89 -9.02
N HIS A 20 -4.10 -2.15 -10.12
CA HIS A 20 -3.54 -2.29 -11.45
C HIS A 20 -4.07 -1.17 -12.36
N LEU A 21 -3.24 -0.13 -12.50
CA LEU A 21 -3.56 1.12 -13.21
C LEU A 21 -4.15 0.86 -14.61
N ALA A 22 -3.49 0.08 -15.44
CA ALA A 22 -3.87 -0.17 -16.84
C ALA A 22 -5.21 -0.93 -17.04
N SER A 23 -5.84 -1.42 -15.96
CA SER A 23 -7.19 -2.01 -16.01
C SER A 23 -8.13 -1.47 -14.92
N HIS A 24 -7.73 -0.43 -14.19
CA HIS A 24 -8.44 0.13 -13.02
C HIS A 24 -9.02 -0.95 -12.09
N THR A 25 -8.22 -1.98 -11.81
CA THR A 25 -8.62 -3.18 -11.06
C THR A 25 -7.86 -3.26 -9.75
N ILE A 26 -8.58 -3.41 -8.64
CA ILE A 26 -8.01 -3.77 -7.34
C ILE A 26 -8.01 -5.28 -7.22
N PHE A 27 -6.87 -5.87 -6.91
CA PHE A 27 -6.76 -7.27 -6.49
C PHE A 27 -6.53 -7.32 -4.98
N LEU A 28 -7.20 -8.25 -4.30
CA LEU A 28 -6.94 -8.59 -2.89
C LEU A 28 -6.58 -10.09 -2.81
N TYR A 29 -5.50 -10.41 -2.11
CA TYR A 29 -4.89 -11.74 -2.07
C TYR A 29 -5.10 -12.37 -0.68
N LYS A 30 -5.96 -13.39 -0.60
CA LYS A 30 -6.57 -13.83 0.66
C LYS A 30 -5.57 -14.42 1.65
N GLU A 31 -4.71 -15.33 1.21
CA GLU A 31 -3.76 -16.00 2.10
C GLU A 31 -2.65 -15.03 2.57
N GLU A 32 -2.29 -14.04 1.77
CA GLU A 32 -1.37 -12.95 2.11
C GLU A 32 -1.98 -12.00 3.14
N ILE A 33 -3.23 -11.52 2.95
CA ILE A 33 -3.91 -10.65 3.93
C ILE A 33 -4.06 -11.36 5.29
N VAL A 34 -4.44 -12.65 5.28
CA VAL A 34 -4.52 -13.47 6.51
C VAL A 34 -3.14 -13.60 7.16
N ARG A 35 -2.11 -13.88 6.36
CA ARG A 35 -0.74 -14.04 6.86
C ARG A 35 -0.18 -12.74 7.43
N GLN A 36 -0.32 -11.61 6.74
CA GLN A 36 0.07 -10.28 7.22
C GLN A 36 -0.63 -9.93 8.53
N CYS A 37 -1.95 -10.16 8.64
CA CYS A 37 -2.68 -9.94 9.89
C CYS A 37 -2.13 -10.80 11.04
N CYS A 38 -1.77 -12.06 10.79
CA CYS A 38 -1.18 -12.93 11.79
C CYS A 38 0.28 -12.57 12.15
N GLU A 39 1.08 -12.09 11.19
CA GLU A 39 2.47 -11.66 11.43
C GLU A 39 2.54 -10.32 12.17
N LEU A 40 1.62 -9.39 11.89
CA LEU A 40 1.53 -8.08 12.56
C LEU A 40 0.88 -8.12 13.94
N PHE A 41 -0.15 -8.96 14.14
CA PHE A 41 -0.99 -8.94 15.35
C PHE A 41 -1.01 -10.26 16.14
N GLY A 42 -0.17 -11.24 15.75
CA GLY A 42 -0.10 -12.57 16.35
C GLY A 42 -1.36 -13.43 16.22
N SER A 43 -2.42 -12.93 15.59
CA SER A 43 -3.71 -13.61 15.46
C SER A 43 -4.59 -13.00 14.35
N PRO A 44 -5.53 -13.77 13.77
CA PRO A 44 -6.47 -13.27 12.77
C PRO A 44 -7.67 -12.52 13.38
N LEU A 45 -7.65 -12.15 14.68
CA LEU A 45 -8.80 -11.56 15.36
C LEU A 45 -9.26 -10.23 14.74
N ARG A 46 -8.32 -9.41 14.24
CA ARG A 46 -8.60 -8.13 13.56
C ARG A 46 -8.68 -8.25 12.03
N LEU A 47 -8.77 -9.47 11.48
CA LEU A 47 -8.72 -9.72 10.03
C LEU A 47 -9.76 -8.91 9.24
N LYS A 48 -10.98 -8.71 9.76
CA LYS A 48 -12.02 -7.92 9.07
C LYS A 48 -11.62 -6.44 8.96
N GLU A 49 -11.03 -5.88 10.01
CA GLU A 49 -10.51 -4.51 10.03
C GLU A 49 -9.29 -4.41 9.11
N TYR A 50 -8.40 -5.40 9.14
CA TYR A 50 -7.21 -5.45 8.29
C TYR A 50 -7.57 -5.50 6.79
N ILE A 51 -8.56 -6.31 6.39
CA ILE A 51 -9.13 -6.33 5.03
C ILE A 51 -9.65 -4.94 4.62
N ALA A 52 -10.35 -4.24 5.53
CA ALA A 52 -10.87 -2.90 5.25
C ALA A 52 -9.76 -1.87 5.07
N VAL A 53 -8.69 -1.95 5.87
CA VAL A 53 -7.50 -1.08 5.75
C VAL A 53 -6.78 -1.32 4.42
N VAL A 54 -6.53 -2.58 4.05
CA VAL A 54 -5.90 -2.91 2.75
C VAL A 54 -6.76 -2.42 1.59
N LEU A 55 -8.07 -2.70 1.58
CA LEU A 55 -8.96 -2.23 0.52
C LEU A 55 -9.03 -0.70 0.44
N ALA A 56 -9.03 0.02 1.57
CA ALA A 56 -9.01 1.48 1.57
C ALA A 56 -7.71 2.06 0.98
N HIS A 57 -6.56 1.41 1.20
CA HIS A 57 -5.28 1.77 0.58
C HIS A 57 -5.29 1.56 -0.94
N GLU A 58 -5.78 0.40 -1.42
CA GLU A 58 -5.92 0.15 -2.86
C GLU A 58 -6.92 1.09 -3.55
N LEU A 59 -7.99 1.48 -2.85
CA LEU A 59 -8.91 2.53 -3.30
C LEU A 59 -8.20 3.89 -3.37
N GLY A 60 -7.29 4.18 -2.44
CA GLY A 60 -6.47 5.39 -2.48
C GLY A 60 -5.59 5.49 -3.73
N HIS A 61 -4.95 4.40 -4.17
CA HIS A 61 -4.26 4.39 -5.46
C HIS A 61 -5.21 4.63 -6.64
N SER A 62 -6.46 4.14 -6.57
CA SER A 62 -7.42 4.30 -7.66
C SER A 62 -7.98 5.72 -7.83
N GLU A 63 -7.87 6.54 -6.78
CA GLU A 63 -8.42 7.90 -6.70
C GLU A 63 -7.31 8.98 -6.67
N ASP A 64 -6.03 8.57 -6.62
CA ASP A 64 -4.88 9.46 -6.73
C ASP A 64 -4.72 10.02 -8.15
N GLN A 65 -5.04 11.31 -8.31
CA GLN A 65 -4.94 12.05 -9.56
C GLN A 65 -3.49 12.30 -10.01
N GLU A 66 -2.49 12.15 -9.13
CA GLU A 66 -1.07 12.22 -9.49
C GLU A 66 -0.52 10.89 -10.01
N LEU A 67 -1.20 9.75 -9.76
CA LEU A 67 -0.62 8.41 -9.95
C LEU A 67 -0.18 8.13 -11.40
N GLU A 68 -0.95 8.53 -12.41
CA GLU A 68 -0.55 8.37 -13.82
C GLU A 68 0.74 9.13 -14.15
N LEU A 69 0.89 10.33 -13.60
CA LEU A 69 2.07 11.19 -13.81
C LEU A 69 3.29 10.68 -13.03
N LEU A 70 3.09 10.20 -11.80
CA LEU A 70 4.13 9.62 -10.97
C LEU A 70 4.62 8.27 -11.53
N ALA A 71 3.71 7.41 -11.99
CA ALA A 71 4.06 6.17 -12.68
C ALA A 71 4.85 6.45 -13.97
N ALA A 72 4.35 7.35 -14.83
CA ALA A 72 5.05 7.75 -16.07
C ALA A 72 6.32 8.59 -15.84
N ALA A 73 6.65 8.93 -14.59
CA ALA A 73 7.95 9.48 -14.21
C ALA A 73 8.96 8.38 -13.85
N LEU A 74 8.52 7.24 -13.30
CA LEU A 74 9.39 6.08 -12.98
C LEU A 74 9.96 5.40 -14.23
N ASP A 75 9.29 5.51 -15.39
CA ASP A 75 9.78 5.00 -16.68
C ASP A 75 10.92 5.86 -17.29
N ARG A 76 11.38 6.92 -16.60
CA ARG A 76 12.38 7.87 -17.09
C ARG A 76 13.74 7.65 -16.40
N PRO A 77 14.85 8.15 -16.98
CA PRO A 77 16.13 8.20 -16.27
C PRO A 77 16.02 9.05 -14.99
N LEU A 78 16.17 8.39 -13.85
CA LEU A 78 16.13 8.97 -12.51
C LEU A 78 17.38 8.56 -11.72
N THR A 79 17.74 9.35 -10.70
CA THR A 79 18.64 8.86 -9.64
C THR A 79 17.87 7.95 -8.68
N GLU A 80 18.58 7.06 -7.98
CA GLU A 80 17.97 6.14 -7.00
C GLU A 80 17.19 6.85 -5.88
N LYS A 81 17.58 8.10 -5.56
CA LYS A 81 16.86 8.95 -4.60
C LYS A 81 15.53 9.43 -5.19
N GLN A 82 15.53 9.98 -6.41
CA GLN A 82 14.30 10.45 -7.07
C GLN A 82 13.31 9.31 -7.31
N GLU A 83 13.80 8.11 -7.65
CA GLU A 83 12.96 6.92 -7.75
C GLU A 83 12.30 6.57 -6.40
N ALA A 84 13.05 6.66 -5.29
CA ALA A 84 12.54 6.43 -3.95
C ALA A 84 11.55 7.53 -3.49
N GLU A 85 11.81 8.80 -3.81
CA GLU A 85 10.93 9.94 -3.53
C GLU A 85 9.58 9.78 -4.24
N ILE A 86 9.58 9.43 -5.53
CA ILE A 86 8.36 9.20 -6.30
C ILE A 86 7.59 7.97 -5.78
N ARG A 87 8.29 6.89 -5.40
CA ARG A 87 7.64 5.72 -4.81
C ARG A 87 6.99 6.03 -3.47
N LEU A 88 7.68 6.71 -2.54
CA LEU A 88 7.07 7.11 -1.27
C LEU A 88 5.83 8.00 -1.51
N ARG A 89 5.90 8.94 -2.46
CA ARG A 89 4.79 9.84 -2.80
C ARG A 89 3.53 9.10 -3.24
N ILE A 90 3.65 8.06 -4.06
CA ILE A 90 2.53 7.22 -4.51
C ILE A 90 1.82 6.54 -3.33
N GLU A 91 2.57 6.00 -2.38
CA GLU A 91 2.04 5.31 -1.20
C GLU A 91 1.42 6.29 -0.20
N GLU A 92 2.04 7.47 -0.01
CA GLU A 92 1.52 8.53 0.87
C GLU A 92 0.23 9.17 0.33
N ASN A 93 0.11 9.35 -1.00
CA ASN A 93 -1.13 9.80 -1.63
C ASN A 93 -2.26 8.79 -1.41
N ALA A 94 -1.99 7.50 -1.63
CA ALA A 94 -2.97 6.44 -1.40
C ALA A 94 -3.41 6.37 0.07
N TRP A 95 -2.46 6.49 1.00
CA TRP A 95 -2.77 6.55 2.43
C TRP A 95 -3.57 7.79 2.83
N ALA A 96 -3.32 8.96 2.24
CA ALA A 96 -4.08 10.18 2.53
C ALA A 96 -5.57 10.01 2.18
N TYR A 97 -5.89 9.35 1.06
CA TYR A 97 -7.27 8.99 0.73
C TYR A 97 -7.82 7.89 1.65
N ALA A 98 -7.06 6.82 1.89
CA ALA A 98 -7.48 5.69 2.72
C ALA A 98 -7.90 6.12 4.14
N VAL A 99 -7.14 7.02 4.78
CA VAL A 99 -7.47 7.58 6.10
C VAL A 99 -8.82 8.31 6.08
N SER A 100 -9.21 8.95 4.97
CA SER A 100 -10.51 9.62 4.86
C SER A 100 -11.72 8.66 4.82
N LEU A 101 -11.51 7.41 4.40
CA LEU A 101 -12.54 6.36 4.42
C LEU A 101 -12.68 5.66 5.77
N LEU A 102 -11.64 5.71 6.61
CA LEU A 102 -11.48 4.87 7.81
C LEU A 102 -11.80 5.62 9.11
N THR A 103 -12.82 6.49 9.11
CA THR A 103 -13.16 7.35 10.26
C THR A 103 -13.46 6.59 11.55
N GLU A 104 -14.05 5.40 11.42
CA GLU A 104 -14.42 4.53 12.55
C GLU A 104 -13.33 3.50 12.92
N ALA A 105 -12.16 3.54 12.27
CA ALA A 105 -11.06 2.64 12.59
C ALA A 105 -10.33 3.10 13.87
N ASP A 106 -9.86 2.13 14.67
CA ASP A 106 -8.93 2.37 15.78
C ASP A 106 -7.68 3.12 15.27
N PRO A 107 -7.44 4.37 15.70
CA PRO A 107 -6.33 5.18 15.17
C PRO A 107 -4.96 4.56 15.46
N THR A 108 -4.83 3.77 16.53
CA THR A 108 -3.57 3.10 16.90
C THR A 108 -3.25 1.98 15.92
N PHE A 109 -4.26 1.16 15.59
CA PHE A 109 -4.19 0.07 14.62
C PHE A 109 -3.92 0.59 13.21
N LEU A 110 -4.68 1.60 12.77
CA LEU A 110 -4.48 2.22 11.47
C LEU A 110 -3.08 2.82 11.36
N ARG A 111 -2.64 3.59 12.36
CA ARG A 111 -1.32 4.21 12.38
C ARG A 111 -0.18 3.20 12.34
N PHE A 112 -0.31 2.08 13.05
CA PHE A 112 0.68 1.00 13.02
C PHE A 112 0.82 0.39 11.62
N ILE A 113 -0.29 0.08 10.94
CA ILE A 113 -0.26 -0.48 9.57
C ILE A 113 0.33 0.53 8.57
N MET A 114 0.01 1.83 8.74
CA MET A 114 0.60 2.90 7.93
C MET A 114 2.12 2.99 8.12
N ASP A 115 2.61 2.99 9.35
CA ASP A 115 4.05 3.14 9.60
C ASP A 115 4.84 1.89 9.20
N GLU A 116 4.31 0.67 9.40
CA GLU A 116 4.93 -0.57 8.92
C GLU A 116 5.00 -0.64 7.38
N SER A 117 3.91 -0.30 6.67
CA SER A 117 3.91 -0.30 5.19
C SER A 117 4.86 0.75 4.61
N LEU A 118 4.90 1.94 5.20
CA LEU A 118 5.77 3.04 4.75
C LEU A 118 7.23 2.94 5.23
N PHE A 119 7.54 2.05 6.19
CA PHE A 119 8.86 1.91 6.78
C PHE A 119 9.97 1.71 5.74
N SER A 120 9.79 0.77 4.82
CA SER A 120 10.82 0.42 3.83
C SER A 120 11.12 1.55 2.83
N TYR A 121 10.12 2.37 2.49
CA TYR A 121 10.28 3.54 1.63
C TYR A 121 11.00 4.69 2.36
N ARG A 122 10.68 4.91 3.64
CA ARG A 122 11.32 5.93 4.49
C ARG A 122 12.78 5.58 4.79
N ASP A 123 13.06 4.35 5.20
CA ASP A 123 14.43 3.84 5.42
C ASP A 123 15.28 3.89 4.13
N ARG A 124 14.69 3.62 2.95
CA ARG A 124 15.38 3.80 1.66
C ARG A 124 15.79 5.26 1.43
N LEU A 125 14.99 6.24 1.87
CA LEU A 125 15.31 7.66 1.71
C LEU A 125 16.32 8.18 2.74
N ASP A 126 16.24 7.74 3.99
CA ASP A 126 17.19 8.18 5.04
C ASP A 126 18.62 7.71 4.76
N ARG A 127 18.80 6.59 4.07
CA ARG A 127 20.11 6.17 3.53
C ARG A 127 20.75 7.21 2.59
N PHE A 128 19.95 8.03 1.88
CA PHE A 128 20.43 9.14 1.05
C PHE A 128 20.56 10.48 1.80
N HIS A 129 20.30 10.50 3.12
CA HIS A 129 20.58 11.66 4.01
C HIS A 129 21.85 11.46 4.86
N ILE A 130 22.42 10.25 4.84
CA ILE A 130 23.61 9.85 5.61
C ILE A 130 24.86 9.68 4.70
N ALA A 131 24.68 9.81 3.38
CA ALA A 131 25.70 9.61 2.33
C ALA A 131 26.25 10.94 1.76
#